data_AF-A0AAU2H5J2-F1
#
_entry.id   AF-A0AAU2H5J2-F1
#
_cell.length_a   1.000
_cell.length_b   1.000
_cell.length_c   1.000
_cell.angle_alpha   90.00
_cell.angle_beta   90.00
_cell.angle_gamma   90.00
#
_symmetry.space_group_name_H-M   'P 1'
#
loop_
_entity.id
_entity.type
_entity.pdbx_description
1 polymer ?
#
loop_
_entity_poly.entity_id
_entity_poly.type
_entity_poly.pdbx_seq_one_letter_code
_entity_poly.pdbx_strand_id
1 'polypeptide(L)' 'MCPTRLSTLAVHVDHRHGTGKVRGVRCFNCNPAIGKLGDDPDAVRRAAAYLEGTSWKPTPVAQGVYQLPS' A
#
# COMPACT_ATOMS: atom_id res chain seq x y z
N MET A 1 8.94 -1.32 4.69
CA MET A 1 10.37 -1.41 4.33
C MET A 1 10.54 -0.75 2.98
N CYS A 2 11.47 0.21 2.83
CA CYS A 2 11.72 0.82 1.53
C CYS A 2 12.58 -0.14 0.70
N PRO A 3 12.30 -0.35 -0.60
CA PRO A 3 13.13 -1.21 -1.44
C PRO A 3 14.54 -0.64 -1.67
N THR A 4 14.76 0.64 -1.39
CA THR A 4 16.04 1.33 -1.48
C THR A 4 16.58 1.69 -0.09
N ARG A 5 17.91 1.88 0.01
CA ARG A 5 18.59 2.17 1.28
C ARG A 5 18.15 3.54 1.80
N LEU A 6 17.69 3.60 3.06
CA LEU A 6 17.22 4.83 3.71
C LEU A 6 18.31 5.91 3.84
N SER A 7 19.59 5.53 3.94
CA SER A 7 20.70 6.45 4.13
C SER A 7 20.94 7.41 2.95
N THR A 8 20.30 7.18 1.80
CA THR A 8 20.40 8.02 0.60
C THR A 8 19.11 8.78 0.30
N LEU A 9 18.12 8.77 1.21
CA LEU A 9 16.80 9.35 0.98
C LEU A 9 16.47 10.40 2.04
N ALA A 10 15.69 11.41 1.64
CA ALA A 10 15.00 12.27 2.60
C ALA A 10 14.05 11.42 3.47
N VAL A 11 14.15 11.61 4.79
CA VAL A 11 13.42 10.83 5.79
C VAL A 11 12.41 11.67 6.57
N HIS A 12 11.32 11.03 6.97
CA HIS A 12 10.17 11.61 7.65
C HIS A 12 9.84 10.78 8.88
N VAL A 13 9.45 11.45 9.96
CA VAL A 13 8.95 10.80 11.17
C VAL A 13 7.49 10.37 10.92
N ASP A 14 7.28 9.07 10.90
CA ASP A 14 5.97 8.42 10.82
C ASP A 14 5.34 8.37 12.22
N HIS A 15 4.06 8.72 12.32
CA HIS A 15 3.33 8.80 13.59
C HIS A 15 1.87 8.39 13.41
N ARG A 16 1.21 7.96 14.50
CA ARG A 16 -0.23 7.68 14.48
C ARG A 16 -1.00 9.01 14.47
N HIS A 17 -1.82 9.23 13.44
CA HIS A 17 -2.63 10.45 13.32
C HIS A 17 -3.59 10.69 14.51
N GLY A 18 -4.09 9.63 15.17
CA GLY A 18 -4.99 9.78 16.32
C GLY A 18 -4.33 10.01 17.67
N THR A 19 -3.04 9.65 17.84
CA THR A 19 -2.37 9.74 19.15
C THR A 19 -1.06 10.53 19.14
N GLY A 20 -0.58 10.91 17.96
CA GLY A 20 0.76 11.51 17.78
C GLY A 20 1.92 10.54 18.08
N LYS A 21 1.64 9.30 18.51
CA LYS A 21 2.69 8.34 18.87
C LYS A 21 3.54 8.02 17.65
N VAL A 22 4.84 8.30 17.75
CA VAL A 22 5.83 7.98 16.72
C VAL A 22 5.88 6.48 16.49
N ARG A 23 5.83 6.07 15.21
CA ARG A 23 5.99 4.69 14.76
C ARG A 23 7.44 4.41 14.35
N GLY A 24 8.11 5.39 13.76
CA GLY A 24 9.50 5.29 13.32
C GLY A 24 9.84 6.28 12.22
N VAL A 25 10.93 6.02 11.49
CA VAL A 25 11.39 6.87 10.39
C VAL A 25 11.16 6.15 9.05
N ARG A 26 10.59 6.85 8.07
CA ARG A 26 10.36 6.35 6.70
C ARG A 26 10.89 7.34 5.67
N CYS A 27 11.16 6.88 4.45
CA CYS A 27 11.52 7.79 3.37
C CYS A 27 10.31 8.60 2.86
N PHE A 28 10.61 9.68 2.13
CA PHE A 28 9.63 10.56 1.49
C PHE A 28 8.61 9.82 0.59
N ASN A 29 8.97 8.69 0.00
CA ASN A 29 8.07 7.94 -0.87
C ASN A 29 7.18 6.96 -0.08
N CYS A 30 7.76 6.23 0.87
CA CYS A 30 7.03 5.19 1.60
C CYS A 30 6.06 5.75 2.64
N ASN A 31 6.37 6.90 3.25
CA ASN A 31 5.49 7.52 4.24
C ASN A 31 4.12 7.89 3.65
N PRO A 32 4.03 8.74 2.60
CA PRO A 32 2.74 9.09 2.00
C PRO A 32 2.08 7.92 1.26
N ALA A 33 2.83 6.93 0.76
CA ALA A 33 2.23 5.76 0.14
C ALA A 33 1.32 4.99 1.11
N ILE A 34 1.72 4.90 2.39
CA ILE A 34 0.91 4.26 3.43
C ILE A 34 -0.26 5.16 3.85
N GLY A 35 -0.02 6.46 3.98
CA GLY A 35 -1.10 7.42 4.24
C GLY A 35 -2.19 7.42 3.16
N LYS A 36 -1.81 7.23 1.88
CA LYS A 36 -2.76 7.08 0.75
C LYS A 36 -3.60 5.81 0.83
N LEU A 37 -3.14 4.80 1.58
CA LEU A 37 -3.91 3.59 1.90
C LEU A 37 -4.68 3.76 3.22
N GLY A 38 -4.79 4.97 3.75
CA GLY A 38 -5.55 5.30 4.95
C GLY A 38 -4.89 4.87 6.26
N ASP A 39 -3.59 4.59 6.26
CA ASP A 39 -2.87 3.96 7.39
C ASP A 39 -3.53 2.65 7.90
N ASP A 40 -4.31 2.01 7.05
CA ASP A 40 -5.06 0.78 7.32
C ASP A 40 -4.24 -0.45 6.90
N PRO A 41 -3.82 -1.32 7.83
CA PRO A 41 -3.15 -2.56 7.51
C PRO A 41 -3.92 -3.45 6.52
N ASP A 42 -5.26 -3.45 6.57
CA ASP A 42 -6.08 -4.26 5.66
C ASP A 42 -6.07 -3.70 4.24
N ALA A 43 -6.09 -2.38 4.06
CA ALA A 43 -5.87 -1.75 2.76
C ALA A 43 -4.49 -2.09 2.17
N VAL A 44 -3.44 -2.09 2.99
CA VAL A 44 -2.09 -2.51 2.56
C VAL A 44 -2.08 -3.98 2.12
N ARG A 45 -2.75 -4.88 2.85
CA ARG A 45 -2.87 -6.29 2.46
C ARG A 45 -3.63 -6.47 1.14
N ARG A 46 -4.72 -5.71 0.91
CA ARG A 46 -5.45 -5.73 -0.37
C ARG A 46 -4.57 -5.25 -1.53
N ALA A 47 -3.78 -4.20 -1.33
CA ALA A 47 -2.83 -3.72 -2.34
C ALA A 47 -1.75 -4.76 -2.65
N ALA A 48 -1.23 -5.47 -1.65
CA ALA A 48 -0.30 -6.58 -1.86
C ALA A 48 -0.95 -7.73 -2.65
N ALA A 49 -2.15 -8.15 -2.25
CA ALA A 49 -2.90 -9.20 -2.93
C ALA A 49 -3.19 -8.87 -4.41
N TYR A 50 -3.38 -7.59 -4.74
CA TYR A 50 -3.50 -7.13 -6.12
C TYR A 50 -2.22 -7.35 -6.92
N LEU A 51 -1.06 -6.98 -6.38
CA LEU A 51 0.24 -7.19 -7.04
C LEU A 51 0.58 -8.68 -7.19
N GLU A 52 0.15 -9.50 -6.24
CA GLU A 52 0.31 -10.96 -6.28
C GLU A 52 -0.71 -11.66 -7.21
N GLY A 53 -1.70 -10.93 -7.72
CA GLY A 53 -2.76 -11.49 -8.56
C GLY A 53 -3.76 -12.38 -7.81
N THR A 54 -3.78 -12.34 -6.47
CA THR A 54 -4.67 -13.16 -5.64
C THR A 54 -6.03 -12.50 -5.39
N SER A 55 -6.14 -11.18 -5.56
CA SER A 55 -7.37 -10.42 -5.30
C SER A 55 -8.30 -10.29 -6.52
N TRP A 56 -7.83 -10.58 -7.73
CA TRP A 56 -8.59 -10.38 -8.98
C TRP A 56 -8.81 -11.72 -9.69
N LYS A 57 -10.04 -12.23 -9.63
CA LYS A 57 -10.47 -13.48 -10.30
C LYS A 57 -11.62 -13.18 -11.26
N PRO A 58 -11.34 -12.58 -12.43
CA PRO A 58 -12.39 -12.16 -13.33
C PRO A 58 -13.02 -13.37 -14.01
N THR A 59 -14.30 -13.27 -14.32
CA THR A 59 -14.93 -14.23 -15.25
C THR A 59 -14.84 -13.64 -16.66
N PRO A 60 -14.12 -14.26 -17.61
CA PRO A 60 -14.07 -13.77 -18.98
C PRO A 60 -15.44 -13.98 -19.64
N VAL A 61 -16.00 -12.91 -20.22
CA VAL A 61 -17.29 -12.96 -20.93
C VAL A 61 -17.15 -12.71 -22.43
N ALA A 62 -16.08 -12.03 -22.85
CA ALA A 62 -15.65 -11.88 -24.24
C ALA A 62 -14.16 -11.51 -24.27
N GLN A 63 -13.54 -11.47 -25.45
CA GLN A 63 -12.14 -11.05 -25.59
C GLN A 63 -11.93 -9.64 -25.04
N GLY A 64 -11.11 -9.51 -23.99
CA GLY A 64 -10.84 -8.25 -23.32
C GLY A 64 -11.96 -7.74 -22.40
N VAL A 65 -13.04 -8.52 -22.23
CA VAL A 65 -14.19 -8.14 -21.38
C VAL A 65 -14.30 -9.12 -20.22
N TYR A 66 -14.25 -8.57 -19.01
CA TYR A 66 -14.27 -9.31 -17.77
C TYR A 66 -15.46 -8.89 -16.91
N GLN A 67 -16.20 -9.86 -16.38
CA GLN A 67 -17.21 -9.61 -15.36
C GLN A 67 -16.53 -9.54 -13.99
N LEU A 68 -16.89 -8.50 -13.23
CA LEU A 68 -16.45 -8.34 -11.84
C LEU A 68 -16.98 -9.51 -11.00
N PRO A 69 -16.17 -10.05 -10.07
CA PRO A 69 -16.68 -10.96 -9.05
C PRO A 69 -17.81 -10.25 -8.27
N SER A 70 -18.92 -10.97 -8.06
CA SER A 70 -20.03 -10.50 -7.22
C SER A 70 -19.61 -10.29 -5.77
#